data_AF-A0A7Y2G294-F1
#
_entry.id   AF-A0A7Y2G294-F1
#
_cell.length_a   1.000
_cell.length_b   1.000
_cell.length_c   1.000
_cell.angle_alpha   90.00
_cell.angle_beta   90.00
_cell.angle_gamma   90.00
#
_symmetry.space_group_name_H-M   'P 1'
#
loop_
_entity.id
_entity.type
_entity.pdbx_description
1 polymer ?
#
loop_
_entity_poly.entity_id
_entity_poly.type
_entity_poly.pdbx_seq_one_letter_code
_entity_poly.pdbx_strand_id
1 'polypeptide(L)'
;FGVAIPQGFAALLRTLPEVFEDGDNELPEFYRPTLHRMYQRMLELREDIDAMTREVGQLVKNHSVCSRLTALEGVGPIGAMSLHATIGSGEAFSKGREASAYVGLTPRQYTSGGEANIVGLSKRVGNRKLRSVLIQGALANKNVRTAWALVTQGTEYQRRGQLEMAASNVLQTETKIR
;
A
#
# COMPACT_ATOMS: atom_id res chain seq x y z
N PHE A 1 -22.36 -18.42 18.80
CA PHE A 1 -22.95 -18.63 17.46
C PHE A 1 -22.08 -17.90 16.46
N GLY A 2 -21.59 -18.62 15.47
CA GLY A 2 -20.91 -18.04 14.32
C GLY A 2 -19.84 -18.96 13.74
N VAL A 3 -19.55 -18.77 12.47
CA VAL A 3 -18.52 -19.53 11.77
C VAL A 3 -17.22 -18.71 11.77
N ALA A 4 -16.14 -19.30 12.29
CA ALA A 4 -14.83 -18.67 12.29
C ALA A 4 -14.16 -18.80 10.91
N ILE A 5 -13.71 -17.68 10.35
CA ILE A 5 -13.01 -17.63 9.06
C ILE A 5 -11.64 -16.97 9.28
N PRO A 6 -10.54 -17.50 8.70
CA PRO A 6 -9.25 -16.84 8.75
C PRO A 6 -9.31 -15.43 8.16
N GLN A 7 -8.57 -14.50 8.75
CA GLN A 7 -8.59 -13.10 8.33
C GLN A 7 -8.06 -12.93 6.89
N GLY A 8 -8.81 -12.23 6.05
CA GLY A 8 -8.38 -11.78 4.72
C GLY A 8 -9.36 -12.13 3.60
N PHE A 9 -9.36 -11.33 2.53
CA PHE A 9 -10.28 -11.50 1.40
C PHE A 9 -10.15 -12.86 0.71
N ALA A 10 -8.92 -13.37 0.53
CA ALA A 10 -8.70 -14.66 -0.13
C ALA A 10 -9.31 -15.82 0.67
N ALA A 11 -9.10 -15.82 2.00
CA ALA A 11 -9.70 -16.80 2.89
C ALA A 11 -11.22 -16.69 2.90
N LEU A 12 -11.75 -15.45 2.99
CA LEU A 12 -13.18 -15.18 2.96
C LEU A 12 -13.85 -15.70 1.68
N LEU A 13 -13.27 -15.40 0.51
CA LEU A 13 -13.82 -15.80 -0.79
C LEU A 13 -13.82 -17.32 -0.98
N ARG A 14 -12.81 -18.01 -0.45
CA ARG A 14 -12.70 -19.47 -0.51
C ARG A 14 -13.70 -20.16 0.43
N THR A 15 -13.86 -19.64 1.64
CA THR A 15 -14.60 -20.33 2.72
C THR A 15 -16.10 -20.02 2.70
N LEU A 16 -16.52 -18.82 2.27
CA LEU A 16 -17.96 -18.46 2.28
C LEU A 16 -18.87 -19.41 1.47
N PRO A 17 -18.49 -19.89 0.27
CA PRO A 17 -19.28 -20.89 -0.45
C PRO A 17 -19.51 -22.16 0.37
N GLU A 18 -18.46 -22.71 0.98
CA GLU A 18 -18.51 -23.90 1.84
C GLU A 18 -19.47 -23.69 3.03
N VAL A 19 -19.44 -22.49 3.63
CA VAL A 19 -20.31 -22.13 4.75
C VAL A 19 -21.79 -22.01 4.34
N PHE A 20 -22.08 -21.56 3.12
CA PHE A 20 -23.47 -21.48 2.66
C PHE A 20 -24.05 -22.85 2.31
N GLU A 21 -23.24 -23.78 1.82
CA GLU A 21 -23.64 -25.15 1.49
C GLU A 21 -23.83 -26.04 2.72
N ASP A 22 -23.08 -25.77 3.80
CA ASP A 22 -23.24 -26.47 5.08
C ASP A 22 -24.48 -25.96 5.84
N GLY A 23 -25.56 -26.75 5.77
CA GLY A 23 -26.83 -26.49 6.45
C GLY A 23 -26.82 -26.75 7.96
N ASP A 24 -25.84 -27.51 8.45
CA ASP A 24 -25.74 -27.94 9.85
C ASP A 24 -24.85 -27.02 10.71
N ASN A 25 -24.21 -26.03 10.09
CA ASN A 25 -23.38 -25.08 10.83
C ASN A 25 -24.18 -24.08 11.68
N GLU A 26 -23.44 -23.32 12.51
CA GLU A 26 -24.02 -22.37 13.47
C GLU A 26 -24.66 -21.11 12.83
N LEU A 27 -24.77 -21.02 11.50
CA LEU A 27 -25.35 -19.87 10.82
C LEU A 27 -26.88 -19.96 10.81
N PRO A 28 -27.61 -19.01 11.41
CA PRO A 28 -29.06 -19.05 11.40
C PRO A 28 -29.65 -18.95 9.99
N GLU A 29 -30.62 -19.82 9.70
CA GLU A 29 -31.21 -19.99 8.37
C GLU A 29 -31.73 -18.68 7.76
N PHE A 30 -32.35 -17.83 8.58
CA PHE A 30 -32.92 -16.57 8.12
C PHE A 30 -31.87 -15.51 7.69
N TYR A 31 -30.60 -15.66 8.09
CA TYR A 31 -29.52 -14.78 7.65
C TYR A 31 -28.89 -15.24 6.33
N ARG A 32 -28.98 -16.54 5.98
CA ARG A 32 -28.34 -17.10 4.79
C ARG A 32 -28.69 -16.36 3.49
N PRO A 33 -29.97 -16.02 3.20
CA PRO A 33 -30.31 -15.30 1.98
C PRO A 33 -29.65 -13.92 1.88
N THR A 34 -29.60 -13.19 3.00
CA THR A 34 -28.99 -11.85 3.04
C THR A 34 -27.48 -11.93 2.84
N LEU A 35 -26.81 -12.86 3.50
CA LEU A 35 -25.37 -13.04 3.36
C LEU A 35 -24.99 -13.54 1.97
N HIS A 36 -25.78 -14.44 1.39
CA HIS A 36 -25.61 -14.88 0.00
C HIS A 36 -25.73 -13.68 -0.96
N ARG A 37 -26.75 -12.83 -0.79
CA ARG A 37 -26.90 -11.60 -1.62
C ARG A 37 -25.71 -10.64 -1.48
N MET A 38 -25.20 -10.44 -0.27
CA MET A 38 -24.02 -9.59 -0.05
C MET A 38 -22.75 -10.19 -0.67
N TYR A 39 -22.60 -11.51 -0.59
CA TYR A 39 -21.50 -12.23 -1.23
C TYR A 39 -21.54 -12.08 -2.75
N GLN A 40 -22.70 -12.29 -3.38
CA GLN A 40 -22.86 -12.08 -4.83
C GLN A 40 -22.52 -10.64 -5.22
N ARG A 41 -23.02 -9.65 -4.48
CA ARG A 41 -22.70 -8.24 -4.74
C ARG A 41 -21.20 -7.94 -4.61
N MET A 42 -20.51 -8.58 -3.68
CA MET A 42 -19.07 -8.45 -3.54
C MET A 42 -18.33 -9.04 -4.74
N LEU A 43 -18.79 -10.17 -5.30
CA LEU A 43 -18.23 -10.76 -6.51
C LEU A 43 -18.42 -9.86 -7.72
N GLU A 44 -19.65 -9.36 -7.94
CA GLU A 44 -19.95 -8.39 -9.02
C GLU A 44 -19.03 -7.17 -8.96
N LEU A 45 -18.92 -6.53 -7.78
CA LEU A 45 -18.08 -5.35 -7.60
C LEU A 45 -16.59 -5.65 -7.85
N ARG A 46 -16.14 -6.86 -7.55
CA ARG A 46 -14.76 -7.28 -7.83
C ARG A 46 -14.53 -7.40 -9.33
N GLU A 47 -15.44 -8.03 -10.05
CA GLU A 47 -15.36 -8.16 -11.50
C GLU A 47 -15.39 -6.79 -12.19
N ASP A 48 -16.24 -5.87 -11.72
CA ASP A 48 -16.30 -4.49 -12.20
C ASP A 48 -14.97 -3.75 -11.96
N ILE A 49 -14.38 -3.88 -10.76
CA ILE A 49 -13.08 -3.28 -10.45
C ILE A 49 -11.99 -3.84 -11.37
N ASP A 50 -11.98 -5.15 -11.61
CA ASP A 50 -10.99 -5.80 -12.47
C ASP A 50 -11.18 -5.41 -13.95
N ALA A 51 -12.42 -5.26 -14.41
CA ALA A 51 -12.73 -4.74 -15.73
C ALA A 51 -12.24 -3.29 -15.90
N MET A 52 -12.64 -2.39 -15.00
CA MET A 52 -12.20 -0.98 -15.03
C MET A 52 -10.68 -0.85 -14.91
N THR A 53 -10.03 -1.70 -14.10
CA THR A 53 -8.56 -1.69 -13.97
C THR A 53 -7.89 -2.09 -15.29
N ARG A 54 -8.45 -3.06 -16.03
CA ARG A 54 -7.97 -3.43 -17.37
C ARG A 54 -8.16 -2.30 -18.38
N GLU A 55 -9.31 -1.62 -18.37
CA GLU A 55 -9.58 -0.46 -19.22
C GLU A 55 -8.57 0.67 -18.97
N VAL A 56 -8.34 1.02 -17.70
CA VAL A 56 -7.31 2.00 -17.32
C VAL A 56 -5.93 1.57 -17.83
N GLY A 57 -5.60 0.28 -17.72
CA GLY A 57 -4.36 -0.28 -18.26
C GLY A 57 -4.21 -0.08 -19.76
N GLN A 58 -5.29 -0.25 -20.53
CA GLN A 58 -5.29 0.00 -21.98
C GLN A 58 -5.14 1.48 -22.32
N LEU A 59 -5.88 2.36 -21.62
CA LEU A 59 -5.76 3.81 -21.79
C LEU A 59 -4.34 4.31 -21.54
N VAL A 60 -3.69 3.80 -20.48
CA VAL A 60 -2.31 4.17 -20.15
C VAL A 60 -1.32 3.69 -21.22
N LYS A 61 -1.49 2.48 -21.75
CA LYS A 61 -0.63 1.95 -22.83
C LYS A 61 -0.72 2.79 -24.10
N ASN A 62 -1.92 3.30 -24.42
CA ASN A 62 -2.15 4.13 -25.60
C ASN A 62 -1.66 5.59 -25.42
N HIS A 63 -1.33 5.99 -24.20
CA HIS A 63 -0.86 7.34 -23.89
C HIS A 63 0.66 7.35 -23.64
N SER A 64 1.43 7.89 -24.58
CA SER A 64 2.91 7.84 -24.57
C SER A 64 3.54 8.32 -23.26
N VAL A 65 3.07 9.44 -22.69
CA VAL A 65 3.58 9.96 -21.40
C VAL A 65 3.29 9.01 -20.24
N CYS A 66 2.03 8.60 -20.06
CA CYS A 66 1.63 7.67 -19.00
C CYS A 66 2.34 6.32 -19.12
N SER A 67 2.50 5.78 -20.35
CA SER A 67 3.25 4.56 -20.59
C SER A 67 4.72 4.68 -20.18
N ARG A 68 5.35 5.85 -20.38
CA ARG A 68 6.72 6.10 -19.89
C ARG A 68 6.77 6.20 -18.37
N LEU A 69 5.77 6.82 -17.75
CA LEU A 69 5.68 6.92 -16.29
C LEU A 69 5.54 5.55 -15.63
N THR A 70 4.85 4.59 -16.27
CA THR A 70 4.75 3.21 -15.75
C THR A 70 6.06 2.43 -15.77
N ALA A 71 7.09 2.91 -16.48
CA ALA A 71 8.42 2.29 -16.43
C ALA A 71 9.14 2.58 -15.10
N LEU A 72 8.67 3.56 -14.33
CA LEU A 72 9.23 3.85 -13.01
C LEU A 72 8.83 2.77 -12.01
N GLU A 73 9.80 2.29 -11.25
CA GLU A 73 9.57 1.33 -10.18
C GLU A 73 8.52 1.83 -9.16
N GLY A 74 7.50 1.02 -8.91
CA GLY A 74 6.41 1.37 -7.99
C GLY A 74 5.36 2.31 -8.59
N VAL A 75 5.44 2.70 -9.87
CA VAL A 75 4.41 3.49 -10.55
C VAL A 75 3.58 2.60 -11.47
N GLY A 76 2.38 2.22 -11.01
CA GLY A 76 1.40 1.49 -11.83
C GLY A 76 0.54 2.40 -12.73
N PRO A 77 -0.37 1.84 -13.54
CA PRO A 77 -1.23 2.60 -14.47
C PRO A 77 -2.03 3.73 -13.80
N ILE A 78 -2.65 3.45 -12.66
CA ILE A 78 -3.38 4.46 -11.87
C ILE A 78 -2.45 5.57 -11.40
N GLY A 79 -1.24 5.22 -10.95
CA GLY A 79 -0.23 6.19 -10.51
C GLY A 79 0.26 7.07 -11.65
N ALA A 80 0.55 6.48 -12.81
CA ALA A 80 0.98 7.20 -14.00
C ALA A 80 -0.09 8.19 -14.49
N MET A 81 -1.34 7.74 -14.61
CA MET A 81 -2.45 8.60 -15.00
C MET A 81 -2.70 9.70 -13.97
N SER A 82 -2.66 9.38 -12.67
CA SER A 82 -2.85 10.37 -11.61
C SER A 82 -1.73 11.41 -11.56
N LEU A 83 -0.48 10.99 -11.80
CA LEU A 83 0.67 11.88 -11.92
C LEU A 83 0.48 12.84 -13.08
N HIS A 84 0.19 12.30 -14.28
CA HIS A 84 0.01 13.13 -15.46
C HIS A 84 -1.18 14.09 -15.32
N ALA A 85 -2.31 13.63 -14.77
CA ALA A 85 -3.49 14.47 -14.53
C ALA A 85 -3.25 15.58 -13.50
N THR A 86 -2.33 15.37 -12.54
CA THR A 86 -2.06 16.34 -11.47
C THR A 86 -0.92 17.30 -11.81
N ILE A 87 0.13 16.82 -12.48
CA ILE A 87 1.38 17.55 -12.73
C ILE A 87 1.46 18.06 -14.18
N GLY A 88 0.69 17.47 -15.10
CA GLY A 88 0.69 17.83 -16.52
C GLY A 88 2.02 17.51 -17.20
N SER A 89 2.56 18.49 -17.94
CA SER A 89 3.90 18.44 -18.56
C SER A 89 5.03 18.56 -17.54
N GLY A 90 4.75 19.05 -16.33
CA GLY A 90 5.76 19.32 -15.30
C GLY A 90 6.56 20.61 -15.51
N GLU A 91 6.33 21.35 -16.60
CA GLU A 91 7.04 22.61 -16.93
C GLU A 91 6.80 23.72 -15.90
N ALA A 92 5.73 23.62 -15.11
CA ALA A 92 5.45 24.53 -14.00
C ALA A 92 6.46 24.41 -12.83
N PHE A 93 7.31 23.39 -12.82
CA PHE A 93 8.27 23.13 -11.75
C PHE A 93 9.71 23.25 -12.26
N SER A 94 10.53 24.04 -11.58
CA SER A 94 11.95 24.17 -11.91
C SER A 94 12.77 22.96 -11.46
N LYS A 95 12.33 22.31 -10.36
CA LYS A 95 13.02 21.16 -9.75
C LYS A 95 12.03 20.12 -9.24
N GLY A 96 12.42 18.84 -9.26
CA GLY A 96 11.57 17.74 -8.76
C GLY A 96 11.16 17.87 -7.28
N ARG A 97 11.95 18.58 -6.47
CA ARG A 97 11.61 18.88 -5.07
C ARG A 97 10.37 19.78 -4.95
N GLU A 98 10.16 20.70 -5.88
CA GLU A 98 8.98 21.57 -5.93
C GLU A 98 7.74 20.74 -6.27
N ALA A 99 7.84 19.86 -7.26
CA ALA A 99 6.77 18.92 -7.60
C ALA A 99 6.43 17.99 -6.41
N SER A 100 7.44 17.50 -5.70
CA SER A 100 7.25 16.67 -4.49
C SER A 100 6.56 17.44 -3.36
N ALA A 101 6.91 18.71 -3.16
CA ALA A 101 6.24 19.58 -2.20
C ALA A 101 4.79 19.86 -2.60
N TYR A 102 4.53 20.09 -3.89
CA TYR A 102 3.19 20.32 -4.45
C TYR A 102 2.26 19.11 -4.26
N VAL A 103 2.75 17.89 -4.55
CA VAL A 103 2.02 16.64 -4.25
C VAL A 103 1.87 16.42 -2.73
N GLY A 104 2.79 16.99 -1.95
CA GLY A 104 2.85 16.91 -0.50
C GLY A 104 3.57 15.66 0.01
N LEU A 105 4.56 15.19 -0.74
CA LEU A 105 5.52 14.15 -0.35
C LEU A 105 6.65 14.68 0.53
N THR A 106 6.83 16.00 0.59
CA THR A 106 7.86 16.64 1.41
C THR A 106 7.36 16.84 2.85
N PRO A 107 8.11 16.40 3.88
CA PRO A 107 7.79 16.69 5.27
C PRO A 107 7.75 18.19 5.57
N ARG A 108 6.84 18.59 6.46
CA ARG A 108 6.77 19.96 6.96
C ARG A 108 7.82 20.15 8.05
N GLN A 109 8.61 21.19 7.91
CA GLN A 109 9.54 21.67 8.93
C GLN A 109 8.95 22.91 9.60
N TYR A 110 9.06 22.97 10.92
CA TYR A 110 8.87 24.19 11.68
C TYR A 110 10.18 24.54 12.37
N THR A 111 10.54 25.82 12.33
CA THR A 111 11.68 26.36 13.06
C THR A 111 11.14 27.38 14.04
N SER A 112 11.24 27.10 15.33
CA SER A 112 10.92 28.05 16.40
C SER A 112 12.08 28.06 17.39
N GLY A 113 12.65 29.22 17.66
CA GLY A 113 13.73 29.36 18.65
C GLY A 113 15.08 28.76 18.24
N GLY A 114 15.35 28.55 16.95
CA GLY A 114 16.65 28.06 16.46
C GLY A 114 16.76 26.55 16.25
N GLU A 115 15.80 25.76 16.75
CA GLU A 115 15.75 24.31 16.48
C GLU A 115 14.79 23.97 15.34
N ALA A 116 15.26 23.10 14.45
CA ALA A 116 14.49 22.59 13.31
C ALA A 116 13.75 21.30 13.70
N ASN A 117 12.43 21.38 13.80
CA ASN A 117 11.58 20.23 14.07
C ASN A 117 10.85 19.77 12.81
N ILE A 118 11.07 18.52 12.40
CA ILE A 118 10.37 17.86 11.29
C ILE A 118 9.12 17.16 11.83
N VAL A 119 7.93 17.62 11.41
CA VAL A 119 6.63 17.19 11.99
C VAL A 119 5.91 16.16 11.09
N GLY A 120 6.56 15.72 10.02
CA GLY A 120 6.03 14.75 9.06
C GLY A 120 5.21 15.39 7.93
N LEU A 121 4.45 14.56 7.20
CA LEU A 121 3.70 15.03 6.02
C LEU A 121 2.47 15.85 6.41
N SER A 122 2.17 16.89 5.62
CA SER A 122 1.00 17.73 5.87
C SER A 122 -0.31 16.95 5.70
N LYS A 123 -1.17 16.97 6.71
CA LYS A 123 -2.53 16.40 6.62
C LYS A 123 -3.47 17.24 5.76
N ARG A 124 -3.21 18.55 5.60
CA ARG A 124 -4.13 19.51 4.95
C ARG A 124 -3.72 19.91 3.54
N VAL A 125 -2.42 19.95 3.26
CA VAL A 125 -1.87 20.50 2.01
C VAL A 125 -1.44 19.37 1.09
N GLY A 126 -1.63 19.55 -0.23
CA GLY A 126 -1.24 18.65 -1.32
C GLY A 126 -2.29 17.63 -1.72
N ASN A 127 -2.06 16.93 -2.84
CA ASN A 127 -3.00 15.94 -3.38
C ASN A 127 -2.93 14.62 -2.59
N ARG A 128 -3.88 14.42 -1.67
CA ARG A 128 -3.95 13.23 -0.80
C ARG A 128 -4.09 11.92 -1.60
N LYS A 129 -4.89 11.92 -2.67
CA LYS A 129 -5.12 10.71 -3.50
C LYS A 129 -3.84 10.30 -4.21
N LEU A 130 -3.22 11.24 -4.93
CA LEU A 130 -1.96 11.00 -5.63
C LEU A 130 -0.87 10.54 -4.64
N ARG A 131 -0.74 11.23 -3.51
CA ARG A 131 0.22 10.85 -2.47
C ARG A 131 -0.01 9.43 -1.95
N SER A 132 -1.26 9.06 -1.69
CA SER A 132 -1.60 7.71 -1.24
C SER A 132 -1.15 6.68 -2.28
N VAL A 133 -1.49 6.87 -3.56
CA VAL A 133 -1.10 5.96 -4.64
C VAL A 133 0.42 5.82 -4.74
N LEU A 134 1.17 6.92 -4.69
CA LEU A 134 2.63 6.89 -4.76
C LEU A 134 3.27 6.19 -3.55
N ILE A 135 2.76 6.44 -2.34
CA ILE A 135 3.24 5.76 -1.13
C ILE A 135 2.94 4.26 -1.19
N GLN A 136 1.72 3.87 -1.61
CA GLN A 136 1.37 2.45 -1.76
C GLN A 136 2.26 1.76 -2.79
N GLY A 137 2.52 2.41 -3.92
CA GLY A 137 3.44 1.91 -4.94
C GLY A 137 4.87 1.70 -4.42
N ALA A 138 5.40 2.69 -3.70
CA ALA A 138 6.72 2.58 -3.08
C ALA A 138 6.79 1.47 -2.01
N LEU A 139 5.76 1.33 -1.18
CA LEU A 139 5.67 0.27 -0.17
C LEU A 139 5.59 -1.11 -0.80
N ALA A 140 4.81 -1.28 -1.88
CA ALA A 140 4.71 -2.54 -2.60
C ALA A 140 6.09 -2.96 -3.16
N ASN A 141 6.79 -2.04 -3.83
CA ASN A 141 8.14 -2.30 -4.33
C ASN A 141 9.11 -2.66 -3.20
N LYS A 142 9.11 -1.87 -2.11
CA LYS A 142 9.93 -2.16 -0.92
C LYS A 142 9.67 -3.56 -0.39
N ASN A 143 8.41 -3.94 -0.22
CA ASN A 143 8.01 -5.23 0.35
C ASN A 143 8.49 -6.40 -0.51
N VAL A 144 8.34 -6.30 -1.84
CA VAL A 144 8.84 -7.32 -2.78
C VAL A 144 10.36 -7.46 -2.70
N ARG A 145 11.09 -6.34 -2.66
CA ARG A 145 12.57 -6.35 -2.55
C ARG A 145 13.04 -6.92 -1.22
N THR A 146 12.37 -6.58 -0.12
CA THR A 146 12.67 -7.17 1.19
C THR A 146 12.39 -8.67 1.20
N ALA A 147 11.25 -9.11 0.66
CA ALA A 147 10.93 -10.54 0.59
C ALA A 147 11.97 -11.30 -0.24
N TRP A 148 12.37 -10.75 -1.39
CA TRP A 148 13.41 -11.34 -2.23
C TRP A 148 14.77 -11.43 -1.52
N ALA A 149 15.17 -10.38 -0.80
CA ALA A 149 16.42 -10.39 -0.02
C ALA A 149 16.39 -11.46 1.09
N LEU A 150 15.26 -11.62 1.79
CA LEU A 150 15.11 -12.65 2.82
C LEU A 150 15.21 -14.06 2.23
N VAL A 151 14.56 -14.30 1.09
CA VAL A 151 14.58 -15.61 0.40
C VAL A 151 15.96 -15.96 -0.16
N THR A 152 16.70 -14.97 -0.67
CA THR A 152 18.01 -15.19 -1.31
C THR A 152 19.19 -15.17 -0.35
N GLN A 153 19.12 -14.38 0.72
CA GLN A 153 20.23 -14.22 1.68
C GLN A 153 20.06 -15.08 2.95
N GLY A 154 18.96 -15.82 3.09
CA GLY A 154 18.70 -16.68 4.25
C GLY A 154 18.65 -15.93 5.58
N THR A 155 18.45 -14.61 5.55
CA THR A 155 18.38 -13.77 6.75
C THR A 155 16.94 -13.68 7.21
N GLU A 156 16.69 -13.88 8.50
CA GLU A 156 15.39 -13.59 9.10
C GLU A 156 15.15 -12.08 9.15
N TYR A 157 13.92 -11.64 8.89
CA TYR A 157 13.51 -10.24 9.04
C TYR A 157 13.51 -9.85 10.52
N GLN A 158 14.59 -9.23 10.98
CA GLN A 158 14.67 -8.66 12.33
C GLN A 158 13.98 -7.30 12.35
N ARG A 159 12.87 -7.18 13.08
CA ARG A 159 12.11 -5.92 13.20
C ARG A 159 13.02 -4.90 13.92
N ARG A 160 13.09 -3.66 13.44
CA ARG A 160 14.02 -2.58 13.88
C ARG A 160 14.27 -2.48 15.41
N GLY A 161 13.28 -2.78 16.26
CA GLY A 161 13.45 -2.82 17.71
C GLY A 161 14.36 -3.94 18.25
N GLN A 162 14.53 -5.05 17.53
CA GLN A 162 15.48 -6.12 17.86
C GLN A 162 16.92 -5.76 17.48
N LEU A 163 17.14 -4.95 16.44
CA LEU A 163 18.48 -4.45 16.08
C LEU A 163 19.03 -3.49 17.13
N GLU A 164 18.18 -2.65 17.73
CA GLU A 164 18.58 -1.75 18.83
C GLU A 164 18.89 -2.53 20.12
N MET A 165 18.12 -3.58 20.44
CA MET A 165 18.42 -4.48 21.57
C MET A 165 19.68 -5.33 21.33
N ALA A 166 19.89 -5.84 20.12
CA ALA A 166 21.07 -6.62 19.76
C ALA A 166 22.34 -5.75 19.78
N ALA A 167 22.29 -4.53 19.26
CA ALA A 167 23.41 -3.58 19.32
C ALA A 167 23.73 -3.14 20.76
N SER A 168 22.70 -2.95 21.61
CA SER A 168 22.89 -2.62 23.03
C SER A 168 23.53 -3.78 23.82
N ASN A 169 23.15 -5.02 23.52
CA ASN A 169 23.72 -6.21 24.17
C ASN A 169 25.18 -6.46 23.78
N VAL A 170 25.56 -6.23 22.51
CA VAL A 170 26.96 -6.34 22.04
C VAL A 170 27.85 -5.31 22.74
N LEU A 171 27.38 -4.07 22.87
CA LEU A 171 28.09 -3.02 23.59
C LEU A 171 28.23 -3.31 25.09
N GLN A 172 27.23 -3.92 25.74
CA GLN A 172 27.31 -4.31 27.15
C GLN A 172 28.27 -5.48 27.43
N THR A 173 28.45 -6.40 26.46
CA THR A 173 29.43 -7.49 26.59
C THR A 173 30.87 -7.01 26.45
N GLU A 174 31.15 -5.98 25.64
CA GLU A 174 32.51 -5.43 25.49
C GLU A 174 32.95 -4.61 26.71
N THR A 175 32.03 -3.95 27.42
CA THR A 175 32.35 -3.21 28.66
C THR A 175 32.59 -4.11 29.86
N LYS A 176 32.24 -5.41 29.78
CA LYS A 176 32.43 -6.39 30.87
C LYS A 176 33.70 -7.23 30.74
N ILE A 177 34.44 -7.06 29.64
CA ILE A 177 35.70 -7.76 29.33
C ILE A 177 36.92 -6.82 29.52
N ARG A 178 36.72 -5.64 30.11
CA ARG A 178 37.80 -4.72 30.51
C ARG A 178 37.88 -4.55 32.02
#